data_AF-A0A970AK61-F1
#
_entry.id   AF-A0A970AK61-F1
#
_cell.length_a   1.000
_cell.length_b   1.000
_cell.length_c   1.000
_cell.angle_alpha   90.00
_cell.angle_beta   90.00
_cell.angle_gamma   90.00
#
_symmetry.space_group_name_H-M   'P 1'
#
loop_
_entity.id
_entity.type
_entity.pdbx_description
1 polymer ?
#
loop_
_entity_poly.entity_id
_entity_poly.type
_entity_poly.pdbx_seq_one_letter_code
_entity_poly.pdbx_strand_id
1 'polypeptide(L)'
;QRIAAVLAHEIAHVELKHGMNSMLRQLGFTVLVEFALYYLELSPSQAVRAASLALVNAVQSGYSREAELEADLLGQQYLVLAGFDPAGMITMLSNVLDLTDGEEQLDLFSTHPPTTERMARLTEQLLDCWTVSPLTEPLIVQHTDPGLDPLGRFVLQEQLTEEGQWQLRGFDHQRALDLHWLVNEEARYPMWSADGSRLAVLVKQQNTWDIWLLNRLGRVVNKLACQFPNQPWNLFFSPDGSMIAYNYLSDSDEPHILVHYINGNFNLNFSNVISGLILDWDAEGLIVWDDGRQQHYLIQPPPIQPLFIANPIPRVIQRKPRATPIVGENGDSGFSIIRPNFFSFD
;
A
#
# COMPACT_ATOMS: atom_id res chain seq x y z
N GLN A 1 -3.88 -4.13 -9.26
CA GLN A 1 -3.26 -4.45 -7.97
C GLN A 1 -4.25 -4.29 -6.81
N ARG A 2 -4.70 -3.08 -6.43
CA ARG A 2 -5.63 -2.88 -5.29
C ARG A 2 -6.92 -3.72 -5.35
N ILE A 3 -7.54 -3.80 -6.53
CA ILE A 3 -8.73 -4.66 -6.74
C ILE A 3 -8.38 -6.15 -6.56
N ALA A 4 -7.23 -6.59 -7.08
CA ALA A 4 -6.76 -7.95 -6.88
C ALA A 4 -6.49 -8.24 -5.41
N ALA A 5 -5.98 -7.26 -4.64
CA ALA A 5 -5.75 -7.40 -3.21
C ALA A 5 -7.07 -7.60 -2.44
N VAL A 6 -8.10 -6.81 -2.74
CA VAL A 6 -9.44 -7.02 -2.17
C VAL A 6 -9.96 -8.41 -2.51
N LEU A 7 -9.92 -8.81 -3.79
CA LEU A 7 -10.38 -10.13 -4.20
C LEU A 7 -9.61 -11.28 -3.53
N ALA A 8 -8.28 -11.15 -3.43
CA ALA A 8 -7.44 -12.15 -2.78
C ALA A 8 -7.74 -12.28 -1.28
N HIS A 9 -7.96 -11.15 -0.60
CA HIS A 9 -8.40 -11.10 0.79
C HIS A 9 -9.77 -11.77 0.98
N GLU A 10 -10.77 -11.47 0.14
CA GLU A 10 -12.08 -12.12 0.18
C GLU A 10 -12.01 -13.64 -0.08
N ILE A 11 -11.17 -14.06 -1.04
CA ILE A 11 -10.94 -15.49 -1.31
C ILE A 11 -10.28 -16.16 -0.09
N ALA A 12 -9.33 -15.50 0.58
CA ALA A 12 -8.70 -16.01 1.78
C ALA A 12 -9.70 -16.20 2.93
N HIS A 13 -10.66 -15.28 3.12
CA HIS A 13 -11.76 -15.50 4.07
C HIS A 13 -12.60 -16.74 3.78
N VAL A 14 -12.85 -17.02 2.50
CA VAL A 14 -13.60 -18.22 2.08
C VAL A 14 -12.78 -19.48 2.34
N GLU A 15 -11.50 -19.49 1.96
CA GLU A 15 -10.60 -20.64 2.15
C GLU A 15 -10.43 -20.99 3.64
N LEU A 16 -10.21 -19.96 4.47
CA LEU A 16 -10.05 -20.10 5.92
C LEU A 16 -11.38 -20.30 6.67
N LYS A 17 -12.50 -20.29 5.93
CA LYS A 17 -13.86 -20.49 6.45
C LYS A 17 -14.22 -19.52 7.57
N HIS A 18 -13.71 -18.29 7.52
CA HIS A 18 -13.95 -17.27 8.54
C HIS A 18 -15.44 -17.01 8.74
N GLY A 19 -16.24 -16.98 7.66
CA GLY A 19 -17.70 -16.84 7.74
C GLY A 19 -18.38 -17.96 8.53
N MET A 20 -17.98 -19.22 8.28
CA MET A 20 -18.49 -20.38 9.01
C MET A 20 -18.06 -20.34 10.48
N ASN A 21 -16.80 -19.99 10.74
CA ASN A 21 -16.26 -19.90 12.10
C ASN A 21 -16.94 -18.80 12.91
N SER A 22 -17.23 -17.65 12.31
CA SER A 22 -18.03 -16.58 12.93
C SER A 22 -19.45 -17.06 13.26
N MET A 23 -20.12 -17.77 12.34
CA MET A 23 -21.44 -18.33 12.59
C MET A 23 -21.43 -19.39 13.71
N LEU A 24 -20.45 -20.31 13.72
CA LEU A 24 -20.29 -21.32 14.77
C LEU A 24 -20.00 -20.71 16.14
N ARG A 25 -19.16 -19.66 16.21
CA ARG A 25 -18.90 -18.91 17.44
C ARG A 25 -20.18 -18.26 17.96
N GLN A 26 -20.99 -17.66 17.09
CA GLN A 26 -22.27 -17.06 17.48
C GLN A 26 -23.22 -18.12 18.05
N LEU A 27 -23.39 -19.25 17.37
CA LEU A 27 -24.24 -20.34 17.83
C LEU A 27 -23.75 -20.91 19.17
N GLY A 28 -22.45 -21.18 19.30
CA GLY A 28 -21.85 -21.66 20.55
C GLY A 28 -22.04 -20.67 21.70
N PHE A 29 -21.92 -19.37 21.43
CA PHE A 29 -22.14 -18.33 22.43
C PHE A 29 -23.60 -18.25 22.87
N THR A 30 -24.56 -18.36 21.95
CA THR A 30 -26.00 -18.43 22.28
C THR A 30 -26.27 -19.61 23.22
N VAL A 31 -25.72 -20.79 22.89
CA VAL A 31 -25.86 -21.99 23.74
C VAL A 31 -25.27 -21.77 25.14
N LEU A 32 -24.10 -21.14 25.24
CA LEU A 32 -23.46 -20.84 26.52
C LEU A 32 -24.25 -19.85 27.36
N VAL A 33 -24.81 -18.80 26.75
CA VAL A 33 -25.65 -17.82 27.45
C VAL A 33 -26.92 -18.49 27.96
N GLU A 34 -27.61 -19.27 27.14
CA GLU A 34 -28.82 -20.01 27.56
C GLU A 34 -28.52 -20.95 28.73
N PHE A 35 -27.41 -21.68 28.67
CA PHE A 35 -26.98 -22.56 29.75
C PHE A 35 -26.67 -21.79 31.04
N ALA A 36 -25.97 -20.66 30.95
CA ALA A 36 -25.65 -19.81 32.09
C ALA A 36 -26.91 -19.22 32.74
N LEU A 37 -27.88 -18.77 31.95
CA LEU A 37 -29.17 -18.27 32.45
C LEU A 37 -29.94 -19.36 33.21
N TYR A 38 -29.92 -20.60 32.70
CA TYR A 38 -30.57 -21.75 33.33
C TYR A 38 -29.92 -22.14 34.66
N TYR A 39 -28.59 -22.23 34.71
CA TYR A 39 -27.86 -22.69 35.91
C TYR A 39 -27.69 -21.63 37.00
N LEU A 40 -27.61 -20.35 36.64
CA LEU A 40 -27.34 -19.26 37.59
C LEU A 40 -28.62 -18.62 38.16
N GLU A 41 -29.81 -19.08 37.73
CA GLU A 41 -31.12 -18.56 38.18
C GLU A 41 -31.22 -17.02 38.15
N LEU A 42 -30.64 -16.41 37.11
CA LEU A 42 -30.53 -14.96 37.00
C LEU A 42 -31.92 -14.31 36.94
N SER A 43 -32.09 -13.19 37.65
CA SER A 43 -33.36 -12.46 37.62
C SER A 43 -33.64 -11.90 36.21
N PRO A 44 -34.92 -11.68 35.83
CA PRO A 44 -35.28 -11.23 34.48
C PRO A 44 -34.53 -9.97 34.02
N SER A 45 -34.23 -9.05 34.94
CA SER A 45 -33.47 -7.83 34.65
C SER A 45 -31.97 -8.08 34.41
N GLN A 46 -31.39 -9.11 35.02
CA GLN A 46 -30.01 -9.53 34.80
C GLN A 46 -29.88 -10.34 33.51
N ALA A 47 -30.86 -11.19 33.20
CA ALA A 47 -30.93 -11.96 31.97
C ALA A 47 -31.00 -11.06 30.72
N VAL A 48 -31.88 -10.06 30.74
CA VAL A 48 -31.98 -9.06 29.66
C VAL A 48 -30.67 -8.29 29.48
N ARG A 49 -30.01 -7.90 30.58
CA ARG A 49 -28.71 -7.20 30.52
C ARG A 49 -27.61 -8.07 29.91
N ALA A 50 -27.54 -9.35 30.29
CA ALA A 50 -26.56 -10.29 29.75
C ALA A 50 -26.78 -10.56 28.26
N ALA A 51 -28.05 -10.75 27.86
CA ALA A 51 -28.43 -10.90 26.46
C ALA A 51 -28.14 -9.65 25.62
N SER A 52 -28.36 -8.45 26.17
CA SER A 52 -28.05 -7.19 25.48
C SER A 52 -26.55 -6.98 25.28
N LEU A 53 -25.71 -7.29 26.28
CA LEU A 53 -24.24 -7.21 26.15
C LEU A 53 -23.71 -8.23 25.14
N ALA A 54 -24.25 -9.45 25.17
CA ALA A 54 -23.97 -10.49 24.19
C ALA A 54 -24.28 -10.03 22.75
N LEU A 55 -25.45 -9.43 22.56
CA LEU A 55 -25.91 -8.94 21.26
C LEU A 55 -25.05 -7.77 20.77
N VAL A 56 -24.70 -6.83 21.64
CA VAL A 56 -23.81 -5.70 21.28
C VAL A 56 -22.44 -6.22 20.84
N ASN A 57 -21.87 -7.19 21.55
CA ASN A 57 -20.60 -7.82 21.16
C ASN A 57 -20.69 -8.58 19.84
N ALA A 58 -21.83 -9.24 19.56
CA ALA A 58 -22.05 -9.93 18.29
C ALA A 58 -22.25 -8.97 17.11
N VAL A 59 -22.98 -7.86 17.32
CA VAL A 59 -23.25 -6.86 16.28
C VAL A 59 -21.99 -6.05 15.96
N GLN A 60 -21.10 -5.82 16.92
CA GLN A 60 -19.79 -5.20 16.70
C GLN A 60 -18.74 -6.15 16.11
N SER A 61 -19.06 -7.44 15.90
CA SER A 61 -18.00 -8.46 15.83
C SER A 61 -17.18 -8.53 14.55
N GLY A 62 -17.59 -7.90 13.44
CA GLY A 62 -16.84 -7.97 12.18
C GLY A 62 -16.35 -9.40 11.88
N TYR A 63 -15.16 -9.55 11.30
CA TYR A 63 -14.33 -10.72 11.61
C TYR A 63 -13.44 -10.38 12.81
N SER A 64 -12.97 -11.41 13.53
CA SER A 64 -11.99 -11.19 14.60
C SER A 64 -10.69 -10.64 14.02
N ARG A 65 -9.92 -9.89 14.82
CA ARG A 65 -8.64 -9.30 14.37
C ARG A 65 -7.68 -10.35 13.83
N GLU A 66 -7.70 -11.54 14.43
CA GLU A 66 -6.91 -12.68 14.00
C GLU A 66 -7.35 -13.19 12.62
N ALA A 67 -8.66 -13.25 12.35
CA ALA A 67 -9.18 -13.68 11.06
C ALA A 67 -8.87 -12.67 9.94
N GLU A 68 -8.85 -11.38 10.24
CA GLU A 68 -8.36 -10.36 9.30
C GLU A 68 -6.89 -10.57 8.97
N LEU A 69 -6.04 -10.76 9.98
CA LEU A 69 -4.62 -11.02 9.79
C LEU A 69 -4.37 -12.30 8.99
N GLU A 70 -5.07 -13.39 9.32
CA GLU A 70 -4.93 -14.65 8.56
C GLU A 70 -5.36 -14.48 7.10
N ALA A 71 -6.45 -13.75 6.84
CA ALA A 71 -6.91 -13.47 5.48
C ALA A 71 -5.97 -12.54 4.72
N ASP A 72 -5.39 -11.54 5.38
CA ASP A 72 -4.37 -10.65 4.83
C ASP A 72 -3.12 -11.42 4.41
N LEU A 73 -2.56 -12.21 5.31
CA LEU A 73 -1.30 -12.94 5.05
C LEU A 73 -1.48 -13.97 3.92
N LEU A 74 -2.59 -14.72 3.93
CA LEU A 74 -2.90 -15.68 2.87
C LEU A 74 -3.25 -14.97 1.55
N GLY A 75 -4.01 -13.88 1.61
CA GLY A 75 -4.35 -13.07 0.44
C GLY A 75 -3.11 -12.46 -0.21
N GLN A 76 -2.12 -12.02 0.58
CA GLN A 76 -0.84 -11.56 0.06
C GLN A 76 -0.08 -12.68 -0.68
N GLN A 77 -0.11 -13.92 -0.18
CA GLN A 77 0.46 -15.07 -0.89
C GLN A 77 -0.27 -15.35 -2.21
N TYR A 78 -1.60 -15.24 -2.23
CA TYR A 78 -2.37 -15.37 -3.46
C TYR A 78 -2.02 -14.32 -4.49
N LEU A 79 -1.70 -13.07 -4.08
CA LEU A 79 -1.21 -12.05 -5.01
C LEU A 79 0.09 -12.49 -5.66
N VAL A 80 1.06 -12.95 -4.88
CA VAL A 80 2.34 -13.46 -5.40
C VAL A 80 2.11 -14.61 -6.39
N LEU A 81 1.30 -15.60 -6.00
CA LEU A 81 0.99 -16.76 -6.86
C LEU A 81 0.26 -16.38 -8.15
N ALA A 82 -0.58 -15.35 -8.10
CA ALA A 82 -1.29 -14.82 -9.24
C ALA A 82 -0.47 -13.82 -10.07
N GLY A 83 0.80 -13.57 -9.70
CA GLY A 83 1.68 -12.63 -10.39
C GLY A 83 1.33 -11.16 -10.18
N PHE A 84 0.58 -10.82 -9.13
CA PHE A 84 0.34 -9.45 -8.72
C PHE A 84 1.34 -9.01 -7.66
N ASP A 85 1.62 -7.71 -7.63
CA ASP A 85 2.43 -7.10 -6.57
C ASP A 85 1.76 -7.27 -5.19
N PRO A 86 2.37 -8.01 -4.24
CA PRO A 86 1.86 -8.18 -2.88
C PRO A 86 1.77 -6.87 -2.08
N ALA A 87 2.55 -5.83 -2.44
CA ALA A 87 2.42 -4.50 -1.86
C ALA A 87 1.07 -3.84 -2.12
N GLY A 88 0.32 -4.34 -3.11
CA GLY A 88 -1.03 -3.88 -3.42
C GLY A 88 -2.01 -3.98 -2.26
N MET A 89 -1.80 -4.92 -1.33
CA MET A 89 -2.64 -5.08 -0.13
C MET A 89 -2.35 -4.02 0.92
N ILE A 90 -1.07 -3.76 1.22
CA ILE A 90 -0.64 -2.68 2.12
C ILE A 90 -1.10 -1.33 1.56
N THR A 91 -0.88 -1.12 0.26
CA THR A 91 -1.33 0.07 -0.45
C THR A 91 -2.83 0.26 -0.30
N MET A 92 -3.63 -0.80 -0.50
CA MET A 92 -5.08 -0.72 -0.34
C MET A 92 -5.48 -0.29 1.08
N LEU A 93 -4.94 -0.91 2.12
CA LEU A 93 -5.22 -0.55 3.52
C LEU A 93 -4.81 0.89 3.84
N SER A 94 -3.64 1.32 3.38
CA SER A 94 -3.17 2.70 3.54
C SER A 94 -4.13 3.70 2.89
N ASN A 95 -4.60 3.47 1.66
CA ASN A 95 -5.57 4.39 1.04
C ASN A 95 -6.88 4.45 1.83
N VAL A 96 -7.33 3.34 2.43
CA VAL A 96 -8.56 3.36 3.25
C VAL A 96 -8.33 4.17 4.52
N LEU A 97 -7.19 4.02 5.18
CA LEU A 97 -6.84 4.84 6.36
C LEU A 97 -6.86 6.32 6.04
N ASP A 98 -6.20 6.73 4.95
CA ASP A 98 -6.13 8.12 4.49
C ASP A 98 -7.53 8.71 4.19
N LEU A 99 -8.48 7.87 3.75
CA LEU A 99 -9.86 8.28 3.49
C LEU A 99 -10.70 8.38 4.78
N THR A 100 -10.44 7.53 5.77
CA THR A 100 -11.18 7.50 7.05
C THR A 100 -10.79 8.61 8.03
N ASP A 101 -9.68 9.31 7.79
CA ASP A 101 -9.33 10.54 8.51
C ASP A 101 -10.23 11.75 8.10
N GLY A 102 -11.08 11.59 7.07
CA GLY A 102 -12.20 12.50 6.75
C GLY A 102 -13.55 11.97 7.26
N GLU A 103 -14.51 12.87 7.52
CA GLU A 103 -15.86 12.53 8.09
C GLU A 103 -16.70 11.52 7.26
N GLU A 104 -16.27 11.15 6.05
CA GLU A 104 -16.94 10.13 5.22
C GLU A 104 -16.36 8.74 5.49
N GLN A 105 -16.88 8.08 6.53
CA GLN A 105 -16.66 6.66 6.76
C GLN A 105 -17.24 5.87 5.56
N LEU A 106 -16.38 5.29 4.73
CA LEU A 106 -16.82 4.39 3.66
C LEU A 106 -17.45 3.14 4.29
N ASP A 107 -18.77 3.00 4.15
CA ASP A 107 -19.56 1.89 4.71
C ASP A 107 -19.08 0.49 4.24
N LEU A 108 -18.36 0.45 3.10
CA LEU A 108 -17.75 -0.75 2.53
C LEU A 108 -16.67 -1.40 3.40
N PHE A 109 -16.02 -0.65 4.30
CA PHE A 109 -14.94 -1.16 5.17
C PHE A 109 -15.33 -1.21 6.65
N SER A 110 -16.59 -0.93 6.98
CA SER A 110 -17.11 -0.91 8.35
C SER A 110 -16.99 -2.28 9.05
N THR A 111 -17.01 -3.38 8.30
CA THR A 111 -16.94 -4.74 8.86
C THR A 111 -15.51 -5.22 9.13
N HIS A 112 -14.53 -4.68 8.40
CA HIS A 112 -13.12 -5.10 8.41
C HIS A 112 -12.20 -3.87 8.34
N PRO A 113 -12.19 -3.01 9.39
CA PRO A 113 -11.46 -1.75 9.34
C PRO A 113 -9.96 -1.98 9.16
N PRO A 114 -9.27 -1.11 8.40
CA PRO A 114 -7.82 -1.17 8.31
C PRO A 114 -7.21 -0.83 9.67
N THR A 115 -6.08 -1.45 9.99
CA THR A 115 -5.32 -1.15 11.20
C THR A 115 -3.83 -1.06 10.88
N THR A 116 -3.10 -0.28 11.68
CA THR A 116 -1.64 -0.18 11.59
C THR A 116 -0.95 -1.53 11.84
N GLU A 117 -1.54 -2.38 12.68
CA GLU A 117 -1.07 -3.75 12.95
C GLU A 117 -1.13 -4.63 11.70
N ARG A 118 -2.24 -4.61 10.96
CA ARG A 118 -2.39 -5.36 9.70
C ARG A 118 -1.33 -4.96 8.67
N MET A 119 -1.15 -3.64 8.50
CA MET A 119 -0.11 -3.12 7.61
C MET A 119 1.29 -3.52 8.04
N ALA A 120 1.61 -3.47 9.33
CA ALA A 120 2.92 -3.87 9.85
C ALA A 120 3.21 -5.35 9.56
N ARG A 121 2.24 -6.24 9.77
CA ARG A 121 2.37 -7.67 9.47
C ARG A 121 2.53 -7.96 7.98
N LEU A 122 1.75 -7.30 7.14
CA LEU A 122 1.90 -7.42 5.70
C LEU A 122 3.24 -6.88 5.18
N THR A 123 3.77 -5.83 5.81
CA THR A 123 5.08 -5.26 5.45
C THR A 123 6.22 -6.18 5.85
N GLU A 124 6.10 -6.84 7.02
CA GLU A 124 7.03 -7.89 7.47
C GLU A 124 7.05 -9.06 6.48
N GLN A 125 5.88 -9.60 6.12
CA GLN A 125 5.78 -10.70 5.14
C GLN A 125 6.21 -10.29 3.72
N LEU A 126 6.01 -9.02 3.35
CA LEU A 126 6.45 -8.52 2.04
C LEU A 126 7.98 -8.66 1.88
N LEU A 127 8.75 -8.53 2.96
CA LEU A 127 10.21 -8.70 2.92
C LEU A 127 10.60 -10.10 2.46
N ASP A 128 9.87 -11.13 2.90
CA ASP A 128 10.09 -12.52 2.51
C ASP A 128 9.75 -12.80 1.04
N CYS A 129 8.99 -11.90 0.40
CA CYS A 129 8.66 -12.00 -1.02
C CYS A 129 9.78 -11.46 -1.93
N TRP A 130 10.75 -10.73 -1.38
CA TRP A 130 11.92 -10.24 -2.10
C TRP A 130 13.04 -11.27 -2.06
N THR A 131 13.80 -11.39 -3.15
CA THR A 131 14.97 -12.27 -3.18
C THR A 131 16.24 -11.45 -2.98
N VAL A 132 17.18 -11.99 -2.21
CA VAL A 132 18.52 -11.40 -2.03
C VAL A 132 19.55 -12.45 -2.42
N SER A 133 20.29 -12.18 -3.48
CA SER A 133 21.23 -13.15 -4.07
C SER A 133 22.60 -12.51 -4.35
N PRO A 134 23.71 -13.22 -4.12
CA PRO A 134 25.03 -12.70 -4.46
C PRO A 134 25.17 -12.54 -5.98
N LEU A 135 25.74 -11.42 -6.41
CA LEU A 135 26.12 -11.23 -7.81
C LEU A 135 27.40 -12.02 -8.11
N THR A 136 27.36 -12.82 -9.17
CA THR A 136 28.47 -13.68 -9.62
C THR A 136 29.22 -13.12 -10.81
N GLU A 137 28.58 -12.27 -11.62
CA GLU A 137 29.16 -11.64 -12.79
C GLU A 137 29.76 -10.26 -12.45
N PRO A 138 30.77 -9.79 -13.20
CA PRO A 138 31.36 -8.48 -12.98
C PRO A 138 30.33 -7.37 -13.21
N LEU A 139 30.15 -6.54 -12.18
CA LEU A 139 29.23 -5.42 -12.19
C LEU A 139 29.79 -4.26 -13.02
N ILE A 140 28.98 -3.75 -13.96
CA ILE A 140 29.22 -2.47 -14.63
C ILE A 140 28.18 -1.49 -14.11
N VAL A 141 28.52 -0.74 -13.06
CA VAL A 141 27.66 0.35 -12.56
C VAL A 141 27.72 1.50 -13.57
N GLN A 142 26.57 1.85 -14.15
CA GLN A 142 26.48 3.08 -14.93
C GLN A 142 26.19 4.23 -13.98
N HIS A 143 27.17 5.11 -13.77
CA HIS A 143 26.92 6.35 -13.06
C HIS A 143 26.13 7.30 -13.94
N THR A 144 24.81 7.30 -13.80
CA THR A 144 23.97 8.39 -14.28
C THR A 144 24.13 9.60 -13.37
N ASP A 145 24.43 10.76 -13.94
CA ASP A 145 24.35 12.03 -13.22
C ASP A 145 22.88 12.23 -12.81
N PRO A 146 22.56 12.23 -11.52
CA PRO A 146 21.18 12.20 -11.06
C PRO A 146 20.44 13.52 -11.35
N GLY A 147 21.20 14.61 -11.59
CA GLY A 147 20.67 15.92 -12.00
C GLY A 147 20.34 16.04 -13.50
N LEU A 148 20.75 15.07 -14.32
CA LEU A 148 20.44 15.06 -15.76
C LEU A 148 19.06 14.47 -16.01
N ASP A 149 18.21 15.25 -16.67
CA ASP A 149 16.93 14.78 -17.18
C ASP A 149 17.11 13.69 -18.25
N PRO A 150 16.48 12.51 -18.12
CA PRO A 150 16.53 11.44 -19.11
C PRO A 150 16.05 11.86 -20.50
N LEU A 151 15.18 12.88 -20.58
CA LEU A 151 14.69 13.42 -21.85
C LEU A 151 15.53 14.61 -22.36
N GLY A 152 16.63 14.95 -21.69
CA GLY A 152 17.62 15.94 -22.12
C GLY A 152 17.12 17.39 -22.12
N ARG A 153 16.00 17.71 -21.47
CA ARG A 153 15.46 19.07 -21.43
C ARG A 153 15.96 19.85 -20.22
N PHE A 154 16.00 19.23 -19.05
CA PHE A 154 16.37 19.90 -17.81
C PHE A 154 17.76 19.46 -17.34
N VAL A 155 18.53 20.40 -16.82
CA VAL A 155 19.76 20.10 -16.09
C VAL A 155 19.62 20.74 -14.72
N LEU A 156 19.84 19.93 -13.68
CA LEU A 156 19.82 20.37 -12.29
C LEU A 156 21.22 20.24 -11.72
N GLN A 157 21.67 21.27 -11.01
CA GLN A 157 22.97 21.31 -10.34
C GLN A 157 22.79 21.74 -8.90
N GLU A 158 23.51 21.07 -8.00
CA GLU A 158 23.60 21.49 -6.60
C GLU A 158 24.50 22.71 -6.48
N GLN A 159 24.06 23.66 -5.66
CA GLN A 159 24.86 24.82 -5.28
C GLN A 159 24.78 25.03 -3.79
N LEU A 160 25.95 25.25 -3.17
CA LEU A 160 26.05 25.72 -1.79
C LEU A 160 25.98 27.25 -1.78
N THR A 161 25.06 27.82 -1.00
CA THR A 161 24.98 29.28 -0.81
C THR A 161 26.08 29.80 0.10
N GLU A 162 26.30 31.11 0.10
CA GLU A 162 27.23 31.76 1.04
C GLU A 162 26.84 31.54 2.51
N GLU A 163 25.55 31.36 2.77
CA GLU A 163 24.99 31.05 4.10
C GLU A 163 25.14 29.56 4.47
N GLY A 164 25.73 28.74 3.60
CA GLY A 164 25.96 27.31 3.84
C GLY A 164 24.74 26.42 3.64
N GLN A 165 23.70 26.91 2.93
CA GLN A 165 22.52 26.12 2.60
C GLN A 165 22.63 25.55 1.19
N TRP A 166 22.18 24.31 1.00
CA TRP A 166 22.11 23.70 -0.31
C TRP A 166 20.88 24.19 -1.08
N GLN A 167 21.07 24.49 -2.36
CA GLN A 167 20.01 24.85 -3.31
C GLN A 167 20.18 24.09 -4.61
N LEU A 168 19.05 23.88 -5.30
CA LEU A 168 19.05 23.37 -6.66
C LEU A 168 18.95 24.52 -7.66
N ARG A 169 19.94 24.63 -8.55
CA ARG A 169 19.82 25.44 -9.76
C ARG A 169 19.44 24.56 -10.93
N GLY A 170 18.38 24.95 -11.64
CA GLY A 170 17.98 24.24 -12.84
C GLY A 170 18.01 25.11 -14.08
N PHE A 171 18.17 24.50 -15.24
CA PHE A 171 18.07 25.15 -16.54
C PHE A 171 17.14 24.35 -17.47
N ASP A 172 16.22 25.05 -18.15
CA ASP A 172 15.36 24.49 -19.19
C ASP A 172 16.00 24.75 -20.57
N HIS A 173 16.66 23.74 -21.14
CA HIS A 173 17.31 23.85 -22.45
C HIS A 173 16.33 24.19 -23.58
N GLN A 174 15.07 23.75 -23.47
CA GLN A 174 14.07 24.00 -24.50
C GLN A 174 13.62 25.46 -24.51
N ARG A 175 13.53 26.09 -23.33
CA ARG A 175 13.10 27.50 -23.20
C ARG A 175 14.25 28.48 -23.07
N ALA A 176 15.47 27.99 -22.84
CA ALA A 176 16.65 28.78 -22.50
C ALA A 176 16.41 29.72 -21.30
N LEU A 177 15.84 29.16 -20.21
CA LEU A 177 15.50 29.89 -19.00
C LEU A 177 15.95 29.12 -17.76
N ASP A 178 16.31 29.86 -16.72
CA ASP A 178 16.58 29.31 -15.40
C ASP A 178 15.27 28.78 -14.78
N LEU A 179 15.38 27.65 -14.10
CA LEU A 179 14.32 27.07 -13.31
C LEU A 179 14.38 27.60 -11.88
N HIS A 180 13.21 27.98 -11.37
CA HIS A 180 13.03 28.43 -9.99
C HIS A 180 12.24 27.38 -9.19
N TRP A 181 12.77 26.17 -9.09
CA TRP A 181 12.17 25.09 -8.29
C TRP A 181 12.78 25.09 -6.89
N LEU A 182 11.94 24.90 -5.86
CA LEU A 182 12.38 24.78 -4.45
C LEU A 182 13.28 25.93 -3.95
N VAL A 183 13.16 27.14 -4.51
CA VAL A 183 14.05 28.29 -4.21
C VAL A 183 14.04 28.74 -2.75
N ASN A 184 13.00 28.39 -1.99
CA ASN A 184 12.85 28.74 -0.58
C ASN A 184 13.19 27.57 0.35
N GLU A 185 13.63 26.44 -0.19
CA GLU A 185 13.89 25.21 0.57
C GLU A 185 15.39 24.89 0.50
N GLU A 186 15.93 24.34 1.59
CA GLU A 186 17.28 23.76 1.57
C GLU A 186 17.18 22.38 0.89
N ALA A 187 17.60 22.31 -0.39
CA ALA A 187 17.31 21.20 -1.27
C ALA A 187 18.56 20.71 -2.03
N ARG A 188 18.71 19.39 -2.18
CA ARG A 188 19.85 18.75 -2.85
C ARG A 188 19.56 17.32 -3.32
N TYR A 189 20.53 16.67 -3.95
CA TYR A 189 20.43 15.32 -4.51
C TYR A 189 19.18 15.15 -5.39
N PRO A 190 19.08 15.88 -6.52
CA PRO A 190 18.02 15.66 -7.47
C PRO A 190 18.23 14.31 -8.14
N MET A 191 17.19 13.48 -8.23
CA MET A 191 17.22 12.18 -8.92
C MET A 191 15.98 12.06 -9.80
N TRP A 192 16.15 11.93 -11.11
CA TRP A 192 15.02 11.69 -12.02
C TRP A 192 14.58 10.23 -12.01
N SER A 193 13.27 9.99 -12.17
CA SER A 193 12.77 8.66 -12.55
C SER A 193 13.22 8.33 -13.98
N ALA A 194 13.37 7.04 -14.32
CA ALA A 194 13.88 6.61 -15.62
C ALA A 194 13.06 7.15 -16.82
N ASP A 195 11.75 7.33 -16.65
CA ASP A 195 10.84 7.90 -17.64
C ASP A 195 10.83 9.44 -17.68
N GLY A 196 11.57 10.10 -16.79
CA GLY A 196 11.64 11.55 -16.62
C GLY A 196 10.33 12.19 -16.14
N SER A 197 9.35 11.41 -15.66
CA SER A 197 8.04 11.94 -15.24
C SER A 197 8.06 12.51 -13.81
N ARG A 198 8.96 12.01 -12.95
CA ARG A 198 9.12 12.40 -11.57
C ARG A 198 10.57 12.77 -11.25
N LEU A 199 10.72 13.62 -10.25
CA LEU A 199 12.00 14.01 -9.68
C LEU A 199 11.91 13.83 -8.16
N ALA A 200 12.81 13.05 -7.59
CA ALA A 200 13.03 13.00 -6.15
C ALA A 200 14.07 14.03 -5.76
N VAL A 201 13.86 14.72 -4.65
CA VAL A 201 14.79 15.73 -4.10
C VAL A 201 14.84 15.57 -2.59
N LEU A 202 16.04 15.64 -2.02
CA LEU A 202 16.19 15.76 -0.58
C LEU A 202 15.94 17.19 -0.15
N VAL A 203 15.02 17.37 0.80
CA VAL A 203 14.66 18.67 1.35
C VAL A 203 14.83 18.63 2.86
N LYS A 204 15.56 19.60 3.40
CA LYS A 204 15.73 19.75 4.84
C LYS A 204 14.56 20.54 5.43
N GLN A 205 13.92 19.98 6.43
CA GLN A 205 12.82 20.57 7.18
C GLN A 205 13.25 20.72 8.64
N GLN A 206 13.48 21.96 9.09
CA GLN A 206 13.99 22.25 10.43
C GLN A 206 15.31 21.51 10.72
N ASN A 207 15.24 20.39 11.46
CA ASN A 207 16.37 19.55 11.84
C ASN A 207 16.33 18.15 11.21
N THR A 208 15.37 17.87 10.33
CA THR A 208 15.24 16.57 9.67
C THR A 208 15.31 16.70 8.16
N TRP A 209 15.54 15.58 7.48
CA TRP A 209 15.53 15.46 6.03
C TRP A 209 14.34 14.63 5.58
N ASP A 210 13.67 15.12 4.54
CA ASP A 210 12.57 14.47 3.85
C ASP A 210 12.91 14.27 2.37
N ILE A 211 12.18 13.36 1.72
CA ILE A 211 12.27 13.16 0.28
C ILE A 211 11.00 13.75 -0.36
N TRP A 212 11.15 14.75 -1.21
CA TRP A 212 10.04 15.35 -1.94
C TRP A 212 9.99 14.83 -3.35
N LEU A 213 8.80 14.44 -3.80
CA LEU A 213 8.55 14.03 -5.17
C LEU A 213 7.89 15.18 -5.92
N LEU A 214 8.56 15.62 -6.97
CA LEU A 214 8.09 16.64 -7.89
C LEU A 214 7.66 15.96 -9.18
N ASN A 215 6.64 16.52 -9.83
CA ASN A 215 6.41 16.20 -11.22
C ASN A 215 7.46 16.89 -12.10
N ARG A 216 7.50 16.51 -13.38
CA ARG A 216 8.39 17.10 -14.39
C ARG A 216 8.32 18.64 -14.53
N LEU A 217 7.26 19.29 -14.05
CA LEU A 217 7.10 20.75 -14.08
C LEU A 217 7.61 21.43 -12.80
N GLY A 218 8.19 20.68 -11.86
CA GLY A 218 8.70 21.19 -10.59
C GLY A 218 7.63 21.37 -9.51
N ARG A 219 6.40 20.90 -9.73
CA ARG A 219 5.36 20.95 -8.69
C ARG A 219 5.53 19.76 -7.77
N VAL A 220 5.59 20.00 -6.47
CA VAL A 220 5.56 18.96 -5.44
C VAL A 220 4.23 18.21 -5.53
N VAL A 221 4.30 16.90 -5.82
CA VAL A 221 3.15 15.99 -5.93
C VAL A 221 3.04 15.05 -4.75
N ASN A 222 4.15 14.76 -4.07
CA ASN A 222 4.17 13.97 -2.83
C ASN A 222 5.33 14.44 -1.95
N LYS A 223 5.16 14.34 -0.63
CA LYS A 223 6.21 14.57 0.37
C LYS A 223 6.32 13.32 1.21
N LEU A 224 7.42 12.59 1.06
CA LEU A 224 7.72 11.45 1.90
C LEU A 224 8.25 12.03 3.22
N ALA A 225 7.36 12.16 4.20
CA ALA A 225 7.65 12.72 5.52
C ALA A 225 8.44 11.72 6.37
N CYS A 226 9.67 11.44 5.94
CA CYS A 226 10.51 10.44 6.55
C CYS A 226 11.16 10.92 7.85
N GLN A 227 11.31 12.23 8.03
CA GLN A 227 11.86 12.86 9.24
C GLN A 227 13.23 12.31 9.64
N PHE A 228 14.12 12.08 8.66
CA PHE A 228 15.43 11.51 8.95
C PHE A 228 16.29 12.51 9.75
N PRO A 229 16.90 12.11 10.87
CA PRO A 229 17.77 13.00 11.64
C PRO A 229 19.05 13.35 10.86
N ASN A 230 19.53 12.40 10.05
CA ASN A 230 20.67 12.55 9.16
C ASN A 230 20.22 12.54 7.71
N GLN A 231 21.00 13.17 6.84
CA GLN A 231 20.69 13.22 5.42
C GLN A 231 20.80 11.81 4.80
N PRO A 232 19.78 11.31 4.10
CA PRO A 232 19.90 10.09 3.30
C PRO A 232 20.79 10.30 2.07
N TRP A 233 21.23 9.21 1.44
CA TRP A 233 22.06 9.22 0.23
C TRP A 233 21.77 7.99 -0.64
N ASN A 234 22.42 7.90 -1.81
CA ASN A 234 22.22 6.82 -2.79
C ASN A 234 20.73 6.61 -3.14
N LEU A 235 20.07 7.68 -3.57
CA LEU A 235 18.66 7.64 -3.98
C LEU A 235 18.54 7.07 -5.39
N PHE A 236 17.75 6.01 -5.56
CA PHE A 236 17.46 5.42 -6.86
C PHE A 236 15.98 5.11 -7.01
N PHE A 237 15.40 5.49 -8.13
CA PHE A 237 14.06 5.01 -8.50
C PHE A 237 14.15 3.56 -8.97
N SER A 238 13.11 2.78 -8.69
CA SER A 238 12.89 1.55 -9.45
C SER A 238 12.68 1.88 -10.93
N PRO A 239 13.00 0.95 -11.86
CA PRO A 239 12.89 1.19 -13.30
C PRO A 239 11.49 1.64 -13.77
N ASP A 240 10.44 1.17 -13.10
CA ASP A 240 9.04 1.52 -13.34
C ASP A 240 8.59 2.81 -12.61
N GLY A 241 9.46 3.40 -11.79
CA GLY A 241 9.20 4.60 -11.00
C GLY A 241 8.19 4.42 -9.87
N SER A 242 7.85 3.18 -9.49
CA SER A 242 6.88 2.89 -8.43
C SER A 242 7.47 2.91 -7.02
N MET A 243 8.79 2.74 -6.91
CA MET A 243 9.55 2.70 -5.66
C MET A 243 10.78 3.61 -5.70
N ILE A 244 11.31 3.92 -4.52
CA ILE A 244 12.58 4.63 -4.34
C ILE A 244 13.40 3.91 -3.28
N ALA A 245 14.63 3.53 -3.61
CA ALA A 245 15.60 3.03 -2.65
C ALA A 245 16.50 4.16 -2.18
N TYR A 246 16.92 4.12 -0.93
CA TYR A 246 17.90 5.04 -0.37
C TYR A 246 18.59 4.46 0.85
N ASN A 247 19.81 4.93 1.08
CA ASN A 247 20.53 4.70 2.32
C ASN A 247 20.22 5.80 3.33
N TYR A 248 20.19 5.45 4.61
CA TYR A 248 20.19 6.43 5.71
C TYR A 248 21.01 5.91 6.90
N LEU A 249 21.52 6.82 7.74
CA LEU A 249 22.15 6.47 9.02
C LEU A 249 21.11 6.55 10.12
N SER A 250 20.97 5.46 10.88
CA SER A 250 20.26 5.50 12.16
C SER A 250 21.19 6.01 13.27
N ASP A 251 20.65 6.11 14.50
CA ASP A 251 21.41 6.51 15.69
C ASP A 251 22.60 5.59 16.01
N SER A 252 22.66 4.39 15.44
CA SER A 252 23.78 3.45 15.63
C SER A 252 24.95 3.67 14.66
N ASP A 253 24.92 4.72 13.84
CA ASP A 253 25.92 5.02 12.78
C ASP A 253 26.09 3.91 11.73
N GLU A 254 25.15 2.97 11.65
CA GLU A 254 25.16 1.90 10.64
C GLU A 254 24.31 2.31 9.43
N PRO A 255 24.78 2.07 8.19
CA PRO A 255 24.02 2.36 6.99
C PRO A 255 22.87 1.36 6.83
N HIS A 256 21.66 1.89 6.82
CA HIS A 256 20.44 1.13 6.57
C HIS A 256 20.01 1.27 5.11
N ILE A 257 19.34 0.24 4.59
CA ILE A 257 18.77 0.22 3.24
C ILE A 257 17.26 0.21 3.35
N LEU A 258 16.61 1.26 2.82
CA LEU A 258 15.16 1.33 2.70
C LEU A 258 14.73 1.35 1.25
N VAL A 259 13.57 0.73 1.01
CA VAL A 259 12.80 0.87 -0.22
C VAL A 259 11.43 1.43 0.13
N HIS A 260 11.13 2.62 -0.37
CA HIS A 260 9.84 3.27 -0.22
C HIS A 260 8.90 2.94 -1.38
N TYR A 261 7.71 2.44 -1.08
CA TYR A 261 6.64 2.24 -2.05
C TYR A 261 5.80 3.51 -2.19
N ILE A 262 5.96 4.22 -3.30
CA ILE A 262 5.39 5.58 -3.46
C ILE A 262 3.87 5.58 -3.39
N ASN A 263 3.22 4.59 -4.00
CA ASN A 263 1.75 4.55 -4.10
C ASN A 263 1.06 4.05 -2.82
N GLY A 264 1.80 3.34 -1.96
CA GLY A 264 1.31 2.83 -0.68
C GLY A 264 1.82 3.60 0.52
N ASN A 265 2.73 4.57 0.30
CA ASN A 265 3.34 5.41 1.31
C ASN A 265 3.88 4.63 2.52
N PHE A 266 4.63 3.56 2.26
CA PHE A 266 5.25 2.74 3.30
C PHE A 266 6.68 2.34 2.92
N ASN A 267 7.47 2.01 3.93
CA ASN A 267 8.87 1.62 3.77
C ASN A 267 9.06 0.13 4.03
N LEU A 268 9.86 -0.50 3.18
CA LEU A 268 10.43 -1.82 3.40
C LEU A 268 11.88 -1.65 3.85
N ASN A 269 12.23 -2.24 5.00
CA ASN A 269 13.55 -2.09 5.60
C ASN A 269 14.37 -3.38 5.41
N PHE A 270 15.45 -3.29 4.62
CA PHE A 270 16.32 -4.44 4.31
C PHE A 270 17.47 -4.63 5.30
N SER A 271 17.58 -3.78 6.31
CA SER A 271 18.76 -3.75 7.19
C SER A 271 18.96 -5.00 8.05
N ASN A 272 17.90 -5.78 8.27
CA ASN A 272 18.00 -7.09 8.94
C ASN A 272 18.44 -8.22 7.99
N VAL A 273 18.47 -7.97 6.69
CA VAL A 273 18.77 -8.94 5.63
C VAL A 273 20.17 -8.69 5.05
N ILE A 274 20.46 -7.43 4.78
CA ILE A 274 21.71 -6.98 4.19
C ILE A 274 22.13 -5.62 4.79
N SER A 275 23.41 -5.50 5.11
CA SER A 275 24.04 -4.28 5.61
C SER A 275 24.97 -3.74 4.53
N GLY A 276 24.76 -2.50 4.09
CA GLY A 276 25.65 -1.92 3.09
C GLY A 276 25.06 -0.77 2.29
N LEU A 277 25.61 -0.56 1.10
CA LEU A 277 25.36 0.62 0.28
C LEU A 277 24.66 0.25 -1.03
N ILE A 278 23.62 0.99 -1.37
CA ILE A 278 22.99 0.92 -2.68
C ILE A 278 23.95 1.52 -3.70
N LEU A 279 24.16 0.80 -4.80
CA LEU A 279 25.01 1.24 -5.90
C LEU A 279 24.20 1.69 -7.12
N ASP A 280 23.12 0.97 -7.41
CA ASP A 280 22.26 1.20 -8.58
C ASP A 280 20.92 0.46 -8.43
N TRP A 281 19.93 0.80 -9.25
CA TRP A 281 18.70 0.03 -9.41
C TRP A 281 18.33 -0.11 -10.89
N ASP A 282 18.51 -1.33 -11.41
CA ASP A 282 18.25 -1.65 -12.81
C ASP A 282 16.99 -2.54 -12.99
N ALA A 283 16.78 -3.01 -14.22
CA ALA A 283 15.66 -3.86 -14.59
C ALA A 283 15.63 -5.22 -13.86
N GLU A 284 16.77 -5.71 -13.38
CA GLU A 284 16.88 -6.98 -12.65
C GLU A 284 16.64 -6.80 -11.16
N GLY A 285 17.04 -5.66 -10.58
CA GLY A 285 16.80 -5.35 -9.18
C GLY A 285 17.69 -4.24 -8.62
N LEU A 286 17.63 -4.10 -7.30
CA LEU A 286 18.44 -3.18 -6.54
C LEU A 286 19.82 -3.79 -6.28
N ILE A 287 20.86 -3.13 -6.74
CA ILE A 287 22.25 -3.60 -6.61
C ILE A 287 22.87 -2.96 -5.38
N VAL A 288 23.42 -3.79 -4.51
CA VAL A 288 23.95 -3.39 -3.20
C VAL A 288 25.34 -3.96 -3.00
N TRP A 289 26.24 -3.17 -2.42
CA TRP A 289 27.50 -3.65 -1.84
C TRP A 289 27.28 -3.99 -0.37
N ASP A 290 27.52 -5.24 0.02
CA ASP A 290 27.46 -5.68 1.43
C ASP A 290 28.83 -5.54 2.09
N ASP A 291 28.92 -4.66 3.09
CA ASP A 291 30.17 -4.40 3.82
C ASP A 291 30.59 -5.58 4.71
N GLY A 292 29.64 -6.31 5.30
CA GLY A 292 29.95 -7.44 6.16
C GLY A 292 30.47 -8.64 5.36
N ARG A 293 29.90 -8.85 4.17
CA ARG A 293 30.25 -9.98 3.28
C ARG A 293 31.30 -9.62 2.23
N GLN A 294 31.61 -8.33 2.06
CA GLN A 294 32.57 -7.81 1.08
C GLN A 294 32.25 -8.28 -0.35
N GLN A 295 30.96 -8.25 -0.71
CA GLN A 295 30.48 -8.72 -2.00
C GLN A 295 29.22 -7.95 -2.45
N HIS A 296 29.02 -7.89 -3.77
CA HIS A 296 27.80 -7.35 -4.37
C HIS A 296 26.62 -8.33 -4.30
N TYR A 297 25.43 -7.79 -4.05
CA TYR A 297 24.17 -8.50 -4.01
C TYR A 297 23.15 -7.83 -4.92
N LEU A 298 22.25 -8.66 -5.44
CA LEU A 298 21.06 -8.24 -6.15
C LEU A 298 19.85 -8.50 -5.25
N ILE A 299 19.08 -7.46 -4.97
CA ILE A 299 17.82 -7.53 -4.23
C ILE A 299 16.68 -7.34 -5.24
N GLN A 300 15.90 -8.38 -5.49
CA GLN A 300 14.88 -8.37 -6.52
C GLN A 300 13.48 -8.29 -5.91
N PRO A 301 12.60 -7.42 -6.44
CA PRO A 301 11.20 -7.43 -6.07
C PRO A 301 10.52 -8.74 -6.51
N PRO A 302 9.38 -9.10 -5.88
CA PRO A 302 8.61 -10.25 -6.31
C PRO A 302 8.23 -10.11 -7.79
N PRO A 303 8.32 -11.18 -8.60
CA PRO A 303 8.04 -11.11 -10.02
C PRO A 303 6.56 -10.78 -10.26
N ILE A 304 6.30 -9.70 -10.99
CA ILE A 304 4.95 -9.29 -11.38
C ILE A 304 4.69 -9.76 -12.82
N GLN A 305 3.61 -10.50 -13.02
CA GLN A 305 3.14 -10.92 -14.35
C GLN A 305 1.92 -10.08 -14.75
N PRO A 306 2.02 -9.24 -15.79
CA PRO A 306 0.88 -8.49 -16.28
C PRO A 306 -0.22 -9.43 -16.79
N LEU A 307 -1.42 -9.34 -16.22
CA LEU A 307 -2.58 -10.04 -16.74
C LEU A 307 -3.13 -9.32 -17.98
N PHE A 308 -2.88 -9.87 -19.17
CA PHE A 308 -3.49 -9.36 -20.41
C PHE A 308 -4.89 -9.96 -20.60
N ILE A 309 -5.93 -9.17 -20.34
CA ILE A 309 -7.31 -9.57 -20.65
C ILE A 309 -7.60 -9.23 -22.11
N ALA A 310 -7.52 -10.24 -22.99
CA ALA A 310 -7.94 -10.09 -24.38
C ALA A 310 -9.47 -9.88 -24.43
N ASN A 311 -9.89 -8.64 -24.75
CA ASN A 311 -11.28 -8.15 -24.80
C ASN A 311 -11.91 -7.87 -23.42
N PRO A 312 -11.71 -6.67 -22.84
CA PRO A 312 -12.23 -6.30 -21.52
C PRO A 312 -13.74 -6.01 -21.52
N ILE A 313 -14.50 -6.31 -22.58
CA ILE A 313 -15.93 -6.02 -22.61
C ILE A 313 -16.63 -7.08 -21.76
N PRO A 314 -17.19 -6.74 -20.58
CA PRO A 314 -18.03 -7.67 -19.85
C PRO A 314 -19.22 -8.02 -20.74
N ARG A 315 -19.25 -9.26 -21.25
CA ARG A 315 -20.47 -9.80 -21.85
C ARG A 315 -21.45 -9.99 -20.72
N VAL A 316 -22.54 -9.21 -20.74
CA VAL A 316 -23.68 -9.47 -19.87
C VAL A 316 -24.27 -10.81 -20.29
N ILE A 317 -23.88 -11.88 -19.58
CA ILE A 317 -24.32 -13.26 -19.88
C ILE A 317 -25.84 -13.36 -19.69
N GLN A 318 -26.39 -12.63 -18.71
CA GLN A 318 -27.83 -12.53 -18.50
C GLN A 318 -28.18 -11.30 -17.65
N ARG A 319 -29.10 -10.45 -18.14
CA ARG A 319 -29.78 -9.49 -17.26
C ARG A 319 -30.92 -10.22 -16.54
N LYS A 320 -30.78 -10.50 -15.24
CA LYS A 320 -31.94 -10.90 -14.44
C LYS A 320 -32.85 -9.67 -14.30
N PRO A 321 -34.14 -9.73 -14.71
CA PRO A 321 -35.04 -8.61 -14.51
C PRO A 321 -35.17 -8.34 -13.01
N ARG A 322 -34.82 -7.12 -12.58
CA ARG A 322 -35.05 -6.68 -11.21
C ARG A 322 -36.57 -6.49 -11.03
N ALA A 323 -37.12 -7.01 -9.92
CA ALA A 323 -38.50 -6.73 -9.55
C ALA A 323 -38.68 -5.22 -9.42
N THR A 324 -39.68 -4.66 -10.11
CA THR A 324 -39.95 -3.22 -10.10
C THR A 324 -41.10 -2.98 -9.13
N PRO A 325 -40.93 -2.21 -8.05
CA PRO A 325 -42.04 -1.87 -7.17
C PRO A 325 -42.99 -0.91 -7.91
N ILE A 326 -44.27 -1.24 -7.93
CA ILE A 326 -45.32 -0.35 -8.45
C ILE A 326 -46.22 0.00 -7.27
N VAL A 327 -46.47 1.29 -7.06
CA VAL A 327 -47.40 1.78 -6.04
C VAL A 327 -48.81 1.56 -6.59
N GLY A 328 -49.63 0.79 -5.88
CA GLY A 328 -51.02 0.57 -6.27
C GLY A 328 -51.85 1.82 -6.01
N GLU A 329 -52.58 2.28 -7.03
CA GLU A 329 -53.63 3.28 -6.87
C GLU A 329 -54.83 2.63 -6.18
N ASN A 330 -54.79 2.53 -4.86
CA ASN A 330 -55.99 2.52 -4.02
C ASN A 330 -55.58 2.99 -2.62
N GLY A 331 -56.23 4.07 -2.19
CA GLY A 331 -55.82 4.94 -1.10
C GLY A 331 -55.87 4.37 0.32
N ASP A 332 -55.66 3.07 0.51
CA ASP A 332 -55.24 2.51 1.80
C ASP A 332 -54.61 1.13 1.56
N SER A 333 -53.39 0.95 2.09
CA SER A 333 -52.56 -0.27 2.21
C SER A 333 -51.62 -0.71 1.07
N GLY A 334 -50.30 -0.51 1.29
CA GLY A 334 -49.23 -1.47 0.98
C GLY A 334 -48.50 -1.36 -0.36
N PHE A 335 -47.16 -1.33 -0.31
CA PHE A 335 -46.31 -1.61 -1.47
C PHE A 335 -46.52 -3.06 -1.94
N SER A 336 -46.83 -3.26 -3.23
CA SER A 336 -46.95 -4.59 -3.83
C SER A 336 -45.75 -4.86 -4.73
N ILE A 337 -45.02 -5.95 -4.46
CA ILE A 337 -43.91 -6.41 -5.30
C ILE A 337 -44.46 -7.44 -6.28
N ILE A 338 -44.56 -7.07 -7.55
CA ILE A 338 -44.98 -8.00 -8.61
C ILE A 338 -43.74 -8.73 -9.14
N ARG A 339 -43.73 -10.07 -9.10
CA ARG A 339 -42.71 -10.87 -9.79
C ARG A 339 -42.91 -10.73 -11.30
N PRO A 340 -41.86 -10.54 -12.11
CA PRO A 340 -42.01 -10.51 -13.56
C PRO A 340 -42.61 -11.85 -14.03
N ASN A 341 -43.68 -11.81 -14.82
CA ASN A 341 -44.28 -13.00 -15.40
C ASN A 341 -43.24 -13.72 -16.28
N PHE A 342 -42.94 -14.97 -15.94
CA PHE A 342 -42.25 -15.88 -16.85
C PHE A 342 -43.23 -16.22 -17.96
N PHE A 343 -43.06 -15.63 -19.14
CA PHE A 343 -43.69 -16.18 -20.34
C PHE A 343 -43.11 -17.57 -20.59
N SER A 344 -43.98 -18.57 -20.49
CA SER A 344 -43.79 -19.90 -21.06
C SER A 344 -43.70 -19.76 -22.58
N PHE A 345 -42.62 -20.24 -23.17
CA PHE A 345 -42.54 -20.43 -24.62
C PHE A 345 -43.29 -21.71 -24.98
N ASP A 346 -44.25 -21.60 -25.90
CA ASP A 346 -44.70 -22.70 -26.77
C ASP A 346 -43.62 -23.01 -27.82
#